data_AF-A0A051U395-F1
#
_entry.id   AF-A0A051U395-F1
#
_cell.length_a   1.000
_cell.length_b   1.000
_cell.length_c   1.000
_cell.angle_alpha   90.00
_cell.angle_beta   90.00
_cell.angle_gamma   90.00
#
_symmetry.space_group_name_H-M   'P 1'
#
loop_
_entity.id
_entity.type
_entity.pdbx_description
1 polymer ?
#
loop_
_entity_poly.entity_id
_entity_poly.type
_entity_poly.pdbx_seq_one_letter_code
_entity_poly.pdbx_strand_id
1 'polypeptide(L)'
;MKYKNVVLTASLIGFTTASLYVAASARADAFMVCPDGHEGVVGGHTTCAFAENVRRAFYASGMNDEIVAYSPATLDRYEMTCFGHYLATFNDGEQHISTHCIGGDNNTAEVVIW
;
A
#
# COMPACT_ATOMS: atom_id res chain seq x y z
N MET A 1 56.99 -30.35 -13.82
CA MET A 1 56.71 -30.61 -15.25
C MET A 1 55.41 -29.91 -15.63
N LYS A 2 55.31 -29.48 -16.90
CA LYS A 2 54.14 -29.10 -17.75
C LYS A 2 52.74 -29.29 -17.15
N TYR A 3 51.74 -28.43 -17.43
CA TYR A 3 51.40 -27.73 -18.68
C TYR A 3 51.54 -26.18 -18.54
N LYS A 4 51.47 -25.26 -19.53
CA LYS A 4 51.10 -25.21 -20.97
C LYS A 4 49.58 -25.18 -21.30
N ASN A 5 49.08 -24.50 -22.34
CA ASN A 5 49.63 -23.49 -23.27
C ASN A 5 48.46 -22.71 -23.95
N VAL A 6 48.53 -21.38 -24.08
CA VAL A 6 47.97 -20.54 -25.20
C VAL A 6 46.42 -20.53 -25.31
N VAL A 7 45.73 -19.41 -25.58
CA VAL A 7 45.54 -18.71 -26.88
C VAL A 7 45.36 -17.20 -26.71
N LEU A 8 46.09 -16.41 -27.51
CA LEU A 8 45.80 -15.00 -27.79
C LEU A 8 44.68 -14.88 -28.83
N THR A 9 43.73 -13.97 -28.61
CA THR A 9 43.00 -13.14 -29.61
C THR A 9 41.84 -12.42 -28.88
N ALA A 10 41.26 -11.32 -29.35
CA ALA A 10 41.76 -10.18 -30.14
C ALA A 10 40.79 -9.00 -29.86
N SER A 11 41.26 -7.76 -29.97
CA SER A 11 40.51 -6.55 -29.59
C SER A 11 39.19 -6.36 -30.37
N LEU A 12 38.18 -5.77 -29.73
CA LEU A 12 37.29 -4.78 -30.34
C LEU A 12 36.64 -3.88 -29.28
N ILE A 13 36.40 -2.64 -29.67
CA ILE A 13 36.03 -1.47 -28.87
C ILE A 13 34.84 -1.74 -27.94
N GLY A 14 35.00 -1.41 -26.65
CA GLY A 14 34.01 -1.70 -25.62
C GLY A 14 32.77 -0.81 -25.70
N PHE A 15 31.61 -1.42 -25.96
CA PHE A 15 30.32 -0.83 -25.62
C PHE A 15 30.12 -0.96 -24.11
N THR A 16 30.11 0.16 -23.39
CA THR A 16 29.71 0.20 -21.98
C THR A 16 28.25 -0.24 -21.88
N THR A 17 28.00 -1.42 -21.32
CA THR A 17 26.64 -1.92 -21.08
C THR A 17 25.96 -1.03 -20.05
N ALA A 18 25.10 -0.12 -20.51
CA ALA A 18 24.25 0.65 -19.63
C ALA A 18 23.22 -0.28 -18.98
N SER A 19 23.50 -0.69 -17.74
CA SER A 19 22.54 -1.41 -16.91
C SER A 19 21.34 -0.51 -16.64
N LEU A 20 20.30 -0.64 -17.47
CA LEU A 20 19.00 -0.04 -17.24
C LEU A 20 18.35 -0.76 -16.05
N TYR A 21 18.61 -0.23 -14.84
CA TYR A 21 17.83 -0.56 -13.67
C TYR A 21 16.40 -0.10 -13.91
N VAL A 22 15.55 -1.01 -14.41
CA VAL A 22 14.11 -0.84 -14.36
C VAL A 22 13.73 -0.87 -12.89
N ALA A 23 13.66 0.31 -12.28
CA ALA A 23 12.95 0.46 -11.03
C ALA A 23 11.53 -0.03 -11.28
N ALA A 24 11.14 -1.13 -10.64
CA ALA A 24 9.75 -1.53 -10.63
C ALA A 24 8.97 -0.34 -10.07
N SER A 25 8.06 0.21 -10.88
CA SER A 25 7.11 1.21 -10.41
C SER A 25 6.14 0.48 -9.49
N ALA A 26 6.56 0.31 -8.24
CA ALA A 26 5.68 0.01 -7.14
C ALA A 26 4.73 1.20 -7.04
N ARG A 27 3.55 1.06 -7.65
CA ARG A 27 2.39 1.86 -7.29
C ARG A 27 1.98 1.38 -5.90
N ALA A 28 2.71 1.85 -4.89
CA ALA A 28 2.12 1.99 -3.58
C ALA A 28 1.08 3.10 -3.76
N ASP A 29 -0.20 2.73 -3.78
CA ASP A 29 -1.28 3.70 -3.76
C ASP A 29 -1.18 4.42 -2.40
N ALA A 30 -0.59 5.61 -2.43
CA ALA A 30 -0.16 6.29 -1.23
C ALA A 30 -1.38 6.86 -0.50
N PHE A 31 -1.50 6.53 0.78
CA PHE A 31 -2.65 6.93 1.58
C PHE A 31 -2.64 8.45 1.79
N MET A 32 -3.81 9.07 1.68
CA MET A 32 -4.04 10.45 2.10
C MET A 32 -4.49 10.42 3.55
N VAL A 33 -3.72 11.08 4.43
CA VAL A 33 -4.10 11.28 5.85
C VAL A 33 -5.38 12.10 5.92
N CYS A 34 -6.34 11.65 6.71
CA CYS A 34 -7.59 12.36 6.93
C CYS A 34 -7.43 13.53 7.92
N PRO A 35 -8.32 14.55 7.89
CA PRO A 35 -8.10 15.81 8.63
C PRO A 35 -7.97 15.70 10.15
N ASP A 36 -8.38 14.57 10.75
CA ASP A 36 -8.22 14.32 12.19
C ASP A 36 -6.87 13.68 12.57
N GLY A 37 -6.11 13.18 11.58
CA GLY A 37 -4.80 12.55 11.76
C GLY A 37 -4.82 11.09 12.27
N HIS A 38 -5.97 10.41 12.27
CA HIS A 38 -6.13 9.06 12.83
C HIS A 38 -6.47 7.96 11.83
N GLU A 39 -6.81 8.33 10.60
CA GLU A 39 -6.98 7.38 9.51
C GLU A 39 -6.51 7.92 8.15
N GLY A 40 -6.37 7.01 7.20
CA GLY A 40 -5.90 7.31 5.85
C GLY A 40 -6.67 6.54 4.80
N VAL A 41 -6.80 7.13 3.61
CA VAL A 41 -7.62 6.59 2.51
C VAL A 41 -6.86 6.54 1.19
N VAL A 42 -7.17 5.56 0.35
CA VAL A 42 -6.76 5.60 -1.07
C VAL A 42 -7.63 6.62 -1.81
N GLY A 43 -6.97 7.60 -2.42
CA GLY A 43 -7.61 8.74 -3.06
C GLY A 43 -8.50 8.35 -4.24
N GLY A 44 -9.70 8.92 -4.31
CA GLY A 44 -10.63 8.77 -5.44
C GLY A 44 -11.67 7.65 -5.28
N HIS A 45 -11.46 6.70 -4.37
CA HIS A 45 -12.41 5.60 -4.10
C HIS A 45 -13.03 5.65 -2.70
N THR A 46 -12.31 6.21 -1.72
CA THR A 46 -12.74 6.27 -0.32
C THR A 46 -12.80 7.72 0.18
N THR A 47 -13.71 8.02 1.12
CA THR A 47 -13.83 9.35 1.74
C THR A 47 -13.46 9.29 3.23
N CYS A 48 -12.86 10.36 3.77
CA CYS A 48 -12.52 10.43 5.18
C CYS A 48 -13.74 10.30 6.11
N ALA A 49 -14.92 10.80 5.70
CA ALA A 49 -16.15 10.62 6.47
C ALA A 49 -16.62 9.15 6.54
N PHE A 50 -16.25 8.31 5.57
CA PHE A 50 -16.42 6.86 5.69
C PHE A 50 -15.31 6.24 6.54
N ALA A 51 -14.06 6.66 6.34
CA ALA A 51 -12.90 6.16 7.07
C ALA A 51 -13.00 6.37 8.59
N GLU A 52 -13.48 7.54 9.05
CA GLU A 52 -13.82 7.79 10.47
C GLU A 52 -14.83 6.76 10.99
N ASN A 53 -15.86 6.42 10.19
CA ASN A 53 -16.85 5.41 10.58
C ASN A 53 -16.29 3.99 10.57
N VAL A 54 -15.34 3.66 9.68
CA VAL A 54 -14.58 2.39 9.71
C VAL A 54 -13.74 2.32 10.99
N ARG A 55 -13.00 3.38 11.32
CA ARG A 55 -12.21 3.48 12.56
C ARG A 55 -13.07 3.35 13.81
N ARG A 56 -14.21 4.05 13.87
CA ARG A 56 -15.17 3.96 14.98
C ARG A 56 -15.78 2.56 15.09
N ALA A 57 -16.10 1.90 13.97
CA ALA A 57 -16.63 0.54 13.97
C ALA A 57 -15.56 -0.50 14.41
N PHE A 58 -14.31 -0.33 13.99
CA PHE A 58 -13.17 -1.17 14.39
C PHE A 58 -12.93 -1.15 15.90
N TYR A 59 -12.85 0.04 16.51
CA TYR A 59 -12.69 0.12 17.97
C TYR A 59 -13.95 -0.31 18.73
N ALA A 60 -15.16 -0.03 18.21
CA ALA A 60 -16.42 -0.45 18.84
C ALA A 60 -16.67 -1.97 18.77
N SER A 61 -16.09 -2.67 17.78
CA SER A 61 -16.19 -4.13 17.68
C SER A 61 -15.25 -4.86 18.67
N GLY A 62 -14.29 -4.14 19.27
CA GLY A 62 -13.21 -4.73 20.05
C GLY A 62 -11.96 -5.06 19.21
N MET A 63 -11.79 -4.40 18.05
CA MET A 63 -10.71 -4.63 17.08
C MET A 63 -10.83 -5.99 16.36
N ASN A 64 -12.05 -6.38 15.98
CA ASN A 64 -12.28 -7.59 15.18
C ASN A 64 -11.83 -7.40 13.72
N ASP A 65 -11.40 -8.51 13.11
CA ASP A 65 -11.01 -8.59 11.69
C ASP A 65 -12.19 -8.38 10.72
N GLU A 66 -13.45 -8.48 11.17
CA GLU A 66 -14.64 -8.30 10.35
C GLU A 66 -15.62 -7.34 11.03
N ILE A 67 -15.96 -6.24 10.33
CA ILE A 67 -16.79 -5.16 10.86
C ILE A 67 -17.77 -4.62 9.81
N VAL A 68 -18.81 -3.93 10.26
CA VAL A 68 -19.79 -3.25 9.39
C VAL A 68 -19.76 -1.75 9.65
N ALA A 69 -19.35 -0.98 8.64
CA ALA A 69 -19.22 0.48 8.70
C ALA A 69 -20.33 1.18 7.88
N TYR A 70 -20.77 2.37 8.33
CA TYR A 70 -21.78 3.18 7.63
C TYR A 70 -21.11 4.24 6.75
N SER A 71 -21.59 4.41 5.52
CA SER A 71 -21.13 5.43 4.57
C SER A 71 -22.08 6.62 4.51
N PRO A 72 -21.66 7.83 4.94
CA PRO A 72 -22.45 9.05 4.75
C PRO A 72 -22.64 9.44 3.27
N ALA A 73 -21.82 8.92 2.36
CA ALA A 73 -21.86 9.27 0.94
C ALA A 73 -22.93 8.48 0.16
N THR A 74 -23.20 7.23 0.56
CA THR A 74 -24.20 6.35 -0.09
C THR A 74 -25.43 6.09 0.78
N LEU A 75 -25.36 6.41 2.08
CA LEU A 75 -26.36 6.12 3.11
C LEU A 75 -26.51 4.62 3.46
N ASP A 76 -25.59 3.79 2.96
CA ASP A 76 -25.57 2.34 3.14
C ASP A 76 -24.53 1.87 4.17
N ARG A 77 -24.51 0.56 4.42
CA ARG A 77 -23.55 -0.13 5.29
C ARG A 77 -22.74 -1.13 4.49
N TYR A 78 -21.44 -1.16 4.73
CA TYR A 78 -20.50 -2.05 4.07
C TYR A 78 -19.78 -2.94 5.08
N GLU A 79 -19.66 -4.21 4.73
CA GLU A 79 -18.72 -5.14 5.35
C GLU A 79 -17.29 -4.72 4.99
N MET A 80 -16.40 -4.78 5.98
CA MET A 80 -14.98 -4.47 5.85
C MET A 80 -14.19 -5.58 6.55
N THR A 81 -13.13 -6.06 5.90
CA THR A 81 -12.16 -6.98 6.50
C THR A 81 -10.89 -6.21 6.87
N CYS A 82 -10.48 -6.28 8.12
CA CYS A 82 -9.35 -5.57 8.70
C CYS A 82 -8.18 -6.50 9.00
N PHE A 83 -6.96 -6.04 8.71
CA PHE A 83 -5.72 -6.77 8.90
C PHE A 83 -4.71 -5.92 9.68
N GLY A 84 -4.28 -6.38 10.85
CA GLY A 84 -3.27 -5.69 11.66
C GLY A 84 -1.85 -5.78 11.08
N HIS A 85 -0.95 -4.92 11.60
CA HIS A 85 0.47 -4.85 11.23
C HIS A 85 0.76 -4.59 9.74
N TYR A 86 -0.10 -3.84 9.06
CA TYR A 86 0.13 -3.38 7.69
C TYR A 86 1.02 -2.12 7.68
N LEU A 87 2.10 -2.10 6.89
CA LEU A 87 2.95 -0.91 6.74
C LEU A 87 2.35 0.03 5.69
N ALA A 88 1.56 1.01 6.14
CA ALA A 88 0.99 2.04 5.29
C ALA A 88 2.06 3.07 4.90
N THR A 89 2.04 3.53 3.64
CA THR A 89 2.88 4.64 3.15
C THR A 89 1.98 5.79 2.70
N PHE A 90 2.29 7.00 3.16
CA PHE A 90 1.45 8.19 2.94
C PHE A 90 2.03 9.11 1.87
N ASN A 91 1.21 10.04 1.36
CA ASN A 91 1.57 10.95 0.27
C ASN A 91 2.70 11.95 0.61
N ASP A 92 2.98 12.17 1.89
CA ASP A 92 4.12 12.95 2.40
C ASP A 92 5.41 12.12 2.57
N GLY A 93 5.33 10.81 2.37
CA GLY A 93 6.41 9.85 2.56
C GLY A 93 6.52 9.29 3.98
N GLU A 94 5.62 9.64 4.90
CA GLU A 94 5.56 9.00 6.22
C GLU A 94 5.11 7.53 6.10
N GLN A 95 5.47 6.71 7.08
CA GLN A 95 5.08 5.31 7.17
C GLN A 95 4.60 4.95 8.58
N HIS A 96 3.42 4.35 8.68
CA HIS A 96 2.83 3.90 9.94
C HIS A 96 2.54 2.40 9.90
N ILE A 97 2.77 1.72 11.03
CA ILE A 97 2.27 0.36 11.23
C ILE A 97 0.80 0.49 11.64
N SER A 98 -0.08 0.13 10.72
CA SER A 98 -1.51 0.37 10.78
C SER A 98 -2.32 -0.93 10.82
N THR A 99 -3.59 -0.82 11.18
CA THR A 99 -4.62 -1.77 10.74
C THR A 99 -5.13 -1.34 9.37
N HIS A 100 -5.18 -2.25 8.42
CA HIS A 100 -5.67 -2.01 7.07
C HIS A 100 -7.02 -2.70 6.85
N CYS A 101 -8.07 -1.92 6.65
CA CYS A 101 -9.43 -2.38 6.40
C CYS A 101 -9.83 -2.18 4.93
N ILE A 102 -10.25 -3.27 4.28
CA ILE A 102 -10.64 -3.33 2.86
C ILE A 102 -12.11 -3.78 2.77
N GLY A 103 -12.89 -3.21 1.85
CA GLY A 103 -14.26 -3.65 1.59
C GLY A 103 -15.02 -2.76 0.63
N GLY A 104 -16.32 -2.61 0.86
CA GLY A 104 -17.21 -1.89 -0.06
C GLY A 104 -17.41 -2.62 -1.40
N ASP A 105 -18.11 -1.96 -2.33
CA ASP A 105 -18.44 -2.57 -3.61
C ASP A 105 -17.19 -2.93 -4.42
N ASN A 106 -17.01 -4.22 -4.71
CA ASN A 106 -15.85 -4.80 -5.41
C ASN A 106 -14.49 -4.54 -4.73
N ASN A 107 -14.45 -4.43 -3.38
CA ASN A 107 -13.22 -4.16 -2.62
C ASN A 107 -12.54 -2.83 -2.99
N THR A 108 -13.33 -1.81 -3.35
CA THR A 108 -12.82 -0.49 -3.74
C THR A 108 -12.63 0.48 -2.56
N ALA A 109 -13.17 0.16 -1.38
CA ALA A 109 -12.95 0.96 -0.18
C ALA A 109 -11.72 0.46 0.57
N GLU A 110 -10.76 1.35 0.82
CA GLU A 110 -9.46 1.03 1.40
C GLU A 110 -9.10 2.10 2.45
N VAL A 111 -8.96 1.65 3.70
CA VAL A 111 -8.75 2.50 4.89
C VAL A 111 -7.63 1.95 5.77
N VAL A 112 -6.73 2.82 6.23
CA VAL A 112 -5.72 2.47 7.25
C VAL A 112 -5.94 3.28 8.53
N ILE A 113 -5.71 2.66 9.68
CA ILE A 113 -5.94 3.20 11.03
C ILE A 113 -4.66 2.98 11.88
N TRP A 114 -4.21 3.99 12.63
CA TRP A 114 -3.05 3.88 13.53
C TRP A 114 -3.23 4.67 14.85
#